data_AF-A0A4Q5QXU4-F1
#
_entry.id   AF-A0A4Q5QXU4-F1
#
_cell.length_a   1.000
_cell.length_b   1.000
_cell.length_c   1.000
_cell.angle_alpha   90.00
_cell.angle_beta   90.00
_cell.angle_gamma   90.00
#
_symmetry.space_group_name_H-M   'P 1'
#
loop_
_entity.id
_entity.type
_entity.pdbx_description
1 polymer ?
#
loop_
_entity_poly.entity_id
_entity_poly.type
_entity_poly.pdbx_seq_one_letter_code
_entity_poly.pdbx_strand_id
1 'polypeptide(L)'
;MKNLLLLLTVALLFGCQAKKEPADIKSVTVEAISFQTETMFEITCEKFDTYYSDKWRSKTITDKPTIDKFSNLLSGLKRTNDNYTPNVRIKLLLASSKGVVDTVCMDDKITRYKGGSYETTVEFANFVQE
;
A
#
# COMPACT_ATOMS: atom_id res chain seq x y z
N MET A 1 14.40 30.58 49.88
CA MET A 1 14.54 29.14 49.57
C MET A 1 13.18 28.61 49.16
N LYS A 2 13.12 27.75 48.14
CA LYS A 2 11.92 27.16 47.51
C LYS A 2 11.20 28.10 46.54
N ASN A 3 11.02 27.61 45.31
CA ASN A 3 10.07 28.07 44.27
C ASN A 3 10.64 28.50 42.91
N LEU A 4 11.94 28.30 42.64
CA LEU A 4 12.50 28.58 41.29
C LEU A 4 13.14 27.36 40.61
N LEU A 5 12.80 26.14 41.06
CA LEU A 5 13.41 24.91 40.53
C LEU A 5 12.41 23.88 39.98
N LEU A 6 11.13 24.24 39.84
CA LEU A 6 10.05 23.28 39.52
C LEU A 6 9.40 23.47 38.14
N LEU A 7 9.93 24.37 37.30
CA LEU A 7 9.35 24.72 36.00
C LEU A 7 10.16 24.26 34.78
N LEU A 8 11.29 23.57 34.98
CA LEU A 8 12.19 23.19 33.88
C LEU A 8 12.15 21.70 33.48
N THR A 9 11.37 20.86 34.15
CA THR A 9 11.42 19.39 33.98
C THR A 9 10.27 18.78 33.16
N VAL A 10 9.35 19.59 32.60
CA VAL A 10 8.16 19.08 31.88
C VAL A 10 8.28 19.19 30.34
N ALA A 11 9.41 19.66 29.81
CA ALA A 11 9.56 19.91 28.36
C ALA A 11 10.17 18.76 27.54
N LEU A 12 10.50 17.61 28.13
CA LEU A 12 11.25 16.53 27.43
C LEU A 12 10.41 15.33 26.95
N LEU A 13 9.08 15.38 27.04
CA LEU A 13 8.22 14.23 26.71
C LEU A 13 7.52 14.26 25.35
N PHE A 14 7.74 15.28 24.51
CA PHE A 14 7.14 15.32 23.18
C PHE A 14 8.20 15.26 22.09
N GLY A 15 8.34 14.09 21.46
CA GLY A 15 8.93 14.07 20.13
C GLY A 15 9.63 12.80 19.64
N CYS A 16 9.64 11.68 20.37
CA CYS A 16 9.96 10.41 19.69
C CYS A 16 8.73 9.97 18.89
N GLN A 17 8.59 10.49 17.67
CA GLN A 17 7.78 9.81 16.67
C GLN A 17 8.37 8.41 16.51
N ALA A 18 7.67 7.40 17.02
CA ALA A 18 8.00 6.01 16.74
C ALA A 18 8.05 5.90 15.21
N LYS A 19 9.26 5.75 14.66
CA LYS A 19 9.42 5.42 13.24
C LYS A 19 8.63 4.13 13.07
N LYS A 20 7.50 4.20 12.36
CA LYS A 20 6.79 2.99 11.92
C LYS A 20 7.85 2.14 11.25
N GLU A 21 8.15 0.97 11.81
CA GLU A 21 9.05 0.07 11.14
C GLU A 21 8.47 -0.19 9.74
N PRO A 22 9.30 -0.09 8.68
CA PRO A 22 8.85 -0.42 7.35
C PRO A 22 8.32 -1.85 7.35
N ALA A 23 7.25 -2.08 6.59
CA ALA A 23 6.70 -3.42 6.44
C ALA A 23 7.82 -4.37 5.98
N ASP A 24 7.96 -5.52 6.66
CA ASP A 24 8.91 -6.57 6.30
C ASP A 24 8.50 -7.22 4.98
N ILE A 25 8.81 -6.54 3.87
CA ILE A 25 8.50 -6.96 2.50
C ILE A 25 9.80 -7.45 1.88
N LYS A 26 9.81 -8.72 1.47
CA LYS A 26 10.93 -9.37 0.78
C LYS A 26 10.77 -9.28 -0.74
N SER A 27 9.54 -9.38 -1.24
CA SER A 27 9.26 -9.21 -2.67
C SER A 27 7.84 -8.70 -2.90
N VAL A 28 7.68 -8.01 -4.02
CA VAL A 28 6.38 -7.52 -4.50
C VAL A 28 6.14 -8.09 -5.88
N THR A 29 5.13 -8.93 -6.03
CA THR A 29 4.64 -9.35 -7.35
C THR A 29 3.49 -8.45 -7.73
N VAL A 30 3.58 -7.84 -8.91
CA VAL A 30 2.58 -6.95 -9.48
C VAL A 30 1.89 -7.68 -10.61
N GLU A 31 0.59 -7.88 -10.51
CA GLU A 31 -0.27 -8.45 -11.55
C GLU A 31 -1.21 -7.35 -12.03
N ALA A 32 -0.98 -6.85 -13.24
CA ALA A 32 -1.62 -5.64 -13.71
C ALA A 32 -2.27 -5.81 -15.08
N ILE A 33 -3.47 -5.25 -15.20
CA ILE A 33 -4.09 -4.88 -16.47
C ILE A 33 -4.16 -3.35 -16.58
N SER A 34 -4.43 -2.84 -17.78
CA SER A 34 -4.61 -1.40 -17.97
C SER A 34 -5.81 -0.89 -17.15
N PHE A 35 -5.67 0.28 -16.52
CA PHE A 35 -6.79 0.94 -15.82
C PHE A 35 -7.95 1.27 -16.76
N GLN A 36 -7.65 1.49 -18.05
CA GLN A 36 -8.64 1.78 -19.10
C GLN A 36 -9.38 0.53 -19.59
N THR A 37 -9.02 -0.67 -19.10
CA THR A 37 -9.74 -1.90 -19.45
C THR A 37 -11.18 -1.82 -18.97
N GLU A 38 -12.11 -1.77 -19.91
CA GLU A 38 -13.54 -1.78 -19.63
C GLU A 38 -14.01 -3.18 -19.23
N THR A 39 -14.94 -3.24 -18.28
CA THR A 39 -15.59 -4.48 -17.84
C THR A 39 -17.08 -4.27 -17.76
N MET A 40 -17.85 -5.31 -18.09
CA MET A 40 -19.32 -5.28 -17.97
C MET A 40 -19.80 -5.27 -16.51
N PHE A 41 -18.92 -5.57 -15.55
CA PHE A 41 -19.19 -5.61 -14.12
C PHE A 41 -17.92 -5.29 -13.32
N GLU A 42 -18.09 -5.02 -12.03
CA GLU A 42 -16.98 -4.77 -11.11
C GLU A 42 -16.18 -6.04 -10.81
N ILE A 43 -14.86 -5.95 -10.91
CA ILE A 43 -13.92 -7.00 -10.57
C ILE A 43 -13.45 -6.78 -9.15
N THR A 44 -13.75 -7.71 -8.26
CA THR A 44 -13.26 -7.66 -6.88
C THR A 44 -11.86 -8.26 -6.79
N CYS A 45 -11.19 -8.04 -5.65
CA CYS A 45 -9.85 -8.56 -5.38
C CYS A 45 -9.81 -10.10 -5.48
N GLU A 46 -10.85 -10.76 -5.00
CA GLU A 46 -10.98 -12.22 -5.00
C GLU A 46 -11.25 -12.77 -6.40
N LYS A 47 -11.93 -12.00 -7.24
CA LYS A 47 -12.32 -12.41 -8.59
C LYS A 47 -11.23 -12.13 -9.62
N PHE A 48 -10.26 -11.27 -9.32
CA PHE A 48 -9.23 -10.81 -10.26
C PHE A 48 -8.55 -11.95 -11.02
N ASP A 49 -8.07 -12.97 -10.31
CA ASP A 49 -7.34 -14.11 -10.89
C ASP A 49 -8.22 -14.90 -11.86
N THR A 50 -9.50 -15.08 -11.52
CA THR A 50 -10.44 -15.81 -12.38
C THR A 50 -10.69 -15.10 -13.70
N TYR A 51 -10.63 -13.77 -13.73
CA TYR A 51 -10.94 -12.98 -14.93
C TYR A 51 -9.74 -12.60 -15.79
N TYR A 52 -8.54 -12.52 -15.18
CA TYR A 52 -7.38 -11.92 -15.82
C TYR A 52 -6.11 -12.76 -15.78
N SER A 53 -6.12 -13.99 -15.24
CA SER A 53 -4.90 -14.81 -15.15
C SER A 53 -4.17 -15.02 -16.48
N ASP A 54 -4.90 -14.96 -17.61
CA ASP A 54 -4.39 -15.13 -18.97
C ASP A 54 -4.06 -13.79 -19.67
N LYS A 55 -4.36 -12.65 -19.05
CA LYS A 55 -4.32 -11.31 -19.67
C LYS A 55 -3.45 -10.32 -18.93
N TRP A 56 -3.15 -10.55 -17.66
CA TRP A 56 -2.33 -9.61 -16.91
C TRP A 56 -0.87 -9.64 -17.38
N ARG A 57 -0.19 -8.52 -17.14
CA ARG A 57 1.27 -8.48 -17.10
C ARG A 57 1.70 -8.73 -15.66
N SER A 58 2.71 -9.57 -15.48
CA SER A 58 3.26 -9.87 -14.16
C SER A 58 4.73 -9.48 -14.08
N LYS A 59 5.12 -8.77 -13.02
CA LYS A 59 6.52 -8.48 -12.68
C LYS A 59 6.75 -8.73 -11.19
N THR A 60 7.93 -9.26 -10.83
CA THR A 60 8.31 -9.43 -9.43
C THR A 60 9.51 -8.55 -9.11
N ILE A 61 9.37 -7.72 -8.09
CA ILE A 61 10.38 -6.81 -7.56
C ILE A 61 11.01 -7.47 -6.34
N THR A 62 12.33 -7.64 -6.36
CA THR A 62 13.12 -8.21 -5.26
C THR A 62 14.27 -7.31 -4.83
N ASP A 63 14.56 -6.24 -5.58
CA ASP A 63 15.63 -5.33 -5.22
C ASP A 63 15.19 -4.41 -4.08
N LYS A 64 16.06 -4.29 -3.08
CA LYS A 64 15.76 -3.56 -1.85
C LYS A 64 15.40 -2.07 -2.10
N PRO A 65 16.13 -1.30 -2.93
CA PRO A 65 15.81 0.11 -3.15
C PRO A 65 14.39 0.32 -3.71
N THR A 66 13.97 -0.52 -4.67
CA THR A 66 12.63 -0.43 -5.26
C THR A 66 11.55 -0.90 -4.29
N ILE A 67 11.82 -1.92 -3.47
CA ILE A 67 10.92 -2.33 -2.37
C ILE A 67 10.77 -1.24 -1.32
N ASP A 68 11.86 -0.56 -0.94
CA ASP A 68 11.83 0.53 0.02
C ASP A 68 11.00 1.70 -0.54
N LYS A 69 11.19 2.04 -1.84
CA LYS A 69 10.35 3.03 -2.55
C LYS A 69 8.87 2.62 -2.54
N PHE A 70 8.56 1.39 -2.91
CA PHE A 70 7.21 0.84 -2.88
C PHE A 70 6.57 0.97 -1.50
N SER A 71 7.29 0.54 -0.46
CA SER A 71 6.82 0.54 0.93
C SER A 71 6.51 1.96 1.41
N ASN A 72 7.36 2.93 1.04
CA ASN A 72 7.13 4.33 1.35
C ASN A 72 5.87 4.87 0.66
N LEU A 73 5.67 4.57 -0.63
CA LEU A 73 4.46 4.99 -1.35
C LEU A 73 3.20 4.37 -0.74
N LEU A 74 3.20 3.06 -0.50
CA LEU A 74 2.07 2.33 0.09
C LEU A 74 1.72 2.85 1.49
N SER A 75 2.74 3.08 2.33
CA SER A 75 2.53 3.58 3.70
C SER A 75 2.13 5.06 3.76
N GLY A 76 2.44 5.83 2.71
CA GLY A 76 2.07 7.24 2.56
C GLY A 76 0.66 7.46 2.02
N LEU A 77 -0.04 6.42 1.57
CA LEU A 77 -1.41 6.56 1.08
C LEU A 77 -2.35 7.07 2.18
N LYS A 78 -3.22 8.00 1.82
CA LYS A 78 -4.20 8.58 2.74
C LYS A 78 -5.38 7.64 2.87
N ARG A 79 -5.72 7.28 4.11
CA ARG A 79 -6.92 6.50 4.39
C ARG A 79 -8.15 7.32 4.01
N THR A 80 -9.14 6.68 3.40
CA THR A 80 -10.43 7.29 3.08
C THR A 80 -11.57 6.47 3.67
N ASN A 81 -12.67 7.15 3.96
CA ASN A 81 -13.94 6.53 4.38
C ASN A 81 -14.91 6.36 3.20
N ASP A 82 -14.40 6.48 1.97
CA ASP A 82 -15.19 6.20 0.79
C ASP A 82 -15.65 4.74 0.80
N ASN A 83 -16.95 4.53 0.61
CA ASN A 83 -17.55 3.21 0.47
C ASN A 83 -17.34 2.62 -0.93
N TYR A 84 -16.65 3.35 -1.82
CA TYR A 84 -16.26 2.87 -3.13
C TYR A 84 -15.50 1.54 -3.05
N THR A 85 -15.98 0.57 -3.81
CA THR A 85 -15.33 -0.72 -3.99
C THR A 85 -14.53 -0.63 -5.29
N PRO A 86 -13.20 -0.85 -5.25
CA PRO A 86 -12.40 -0.71 -6.46
C PRO A 86 -12.79 -1.76 -7.48
N ASN A 87 -12.93 -1.33 -8.73
CA ASN A 87 -13.02 -2.25 -9.86
C ASN A 87 -11.60 -2.67 -10.22
N VAL A 88 -11.09 -3.69 -9.52
CA VAL A 88 -9.67 -4.03 -9.45
C VAL A 88 -9.04 -4.19 -10.83
N ARG A 89 -7.92 -3.50 -11.02
CA ARG A 89 -7.09 -3.55 -12.24
C ARG A 89 -5.67 -4.02 -11.95
N ILE A 90 -5.24 -3.88 -10.69
CA ILE A 90 -3.93 -4.30 -10.25
C ILE A 90 -4.07 -5.04 -8.92
N LYS A 91 -3.47 -6.22 -8.86
CA LYS A 91 -3.31 -7.03 -7.66
C LYS A 91 -1.81 -7.11 -7.34
N LEU A 92 -1.45 -6.82 -6.10
CA LEU A 92 -0.08 -6.91 -5.60
C LEU A 92 0.00 -7.99 -4.53
N LEU A 93 1.00 -8.86 -4.66
CA LEU A 93 1.31 -9.90 -3.68
C LEU A 93 2.59 -9.50 -2.95
N LEU A 94 2.48 -9.20 -1.66
CA LEU A 94 3.59 -8.74 -0.82
C LEU A 94 4.07 -9.92 0.02
N ALA A 95 5.15 -10.57 -0.40
CA ALA A 95 5.73 -11.67 0.37
C ALA A 95 6.69 -11.12 1.43
N SER A 96 6.49 -11.53 2.68
CA SER A 96 7.38 -11.21 3.79
C SER A 96 8.55 -12.19 3.91
N SER A 97 9.56 -11.83 4.69
CA SER A 97 10.67 -12.74 5.00
C SER A 97 10.22 -14.02 5.71
N LYS A 98 9.08 -13.96 6.40
CA LYS A 98 8.44 -15.06 7.16
C LYS A 98 7.52 -15.94 6.31
N GLY A 99 7.40 -15.66 5.01
CA GLY A 99 6.55 -16.44 4.09
C GLY A 99 5.07 -16.08 4.12
N VAL A 100 4.65 -15.11 4.93
CA VAL A 100 3.29 -14.54 4.86
C VAL A 100 3.17 -13.68 3.61
N VAL A 101 2.08 -13.83 2.86
CA VAL A 101 1.75 -13.03 1.68
C VAL A 101 0.55 -12.14 1.98
N ASP A 102 0.76 -10.82 1.98
CA ASP A 102 -0.33 -9.85 2.02
C ASP A 102 -0.77 -9.51 0.60
N THR A 103 -2.06 -9.18 0.42
CA THR A 103 -2.60 -8.74 -0.88
C THR A 103 -3.00 -7.27 -0.83
N VAL A 104 -2.64 -6.53 -1.88
CA VAL A 104 -3.14 -5.18 -2.17
C VAL A 104 -3.92 -5.24 -3.47
N CYS A 105 -5.09 -4.63 -3.50
CA CYS A 105 -5.90 -4.56 -4.71
C CYS A 105 -6.31 -3.13 -4.98
N MET A 106 -6.17 -2.69 -6.23
CA MET A 106 -6.39 -1.29 -6.57
C MET A 106 -6.96 -1.07 -7.95
N ASP A 107 -7.67 0.05 -8.10
CA ASP A 107 -7.89 0.74 -9.36
C ASP A 107 -7.20 2.11 -9.33
N ASP A 108 -7.54 2.97 -10.29
CA ASP A 108 -6.97 4.31 -10.42
C ASP A 108 -7.40 5.29 -9.31
N LYS A 109 -8.39 4.92 -8.48
CA LYS A 109 -8.95 5.78 -7.43
C LYS A 109 -8.69 5.26 -6.03
N ILE A 110 -8.89 3.97 -5.79
CA ILE A 110 -8.83 3.36 -4.47
C ILE A 110 -7.91 2.15 -4.44
N THR A 111 -7.06 2.14 -3.41
CA THR A 111 -6.23 1.01 -3.01
C THR A 111 -6.80 0.38 -1.75
N ARG A 112 -7.01 -0.94 -1.76
CA ARG A 112 -7.43 -1.75 -0.61
C ARG A 112 -6.25 -2.55 -0.08
N TYR A 113 -5.98 -2.42 1.22
CA TYR A 113 -4.88 -3.11 1.89
C TYR A 113 -5.19 -3.29 3.38
N LYS A 114 -4.99 -4.49 3.92
CA LYS A 114 -5.19 -4.81 5.36
C LYS A 114 -6.54 -4.32 5.92
N GLY A 115 -7.61 -4.51 5.15
CA GLY A 115 -8.97 -4.11 5.53
C GLY A 115 -9.25 -2.61 5.49
N GLY A 116 -8.29 -1.78 5.06
CA GLY A 116 -8.47 -0.34 4.85
C GLY A 116 -8.70 0.04 3.40
N SER A 117 -9.34 1.20 3.19
CA SER A 117 -9.43 1.90 1.91
C SER A 117 -8.52 3.11 1.92
N TYR A 118 -7.78 3.30 0.84
CA TYR A 118 -6.82 4.39 0.70
C TYR A 118 -6.98 5.04 -0.68
N GLU A 119 -6.77 6.35 -0.75
CA GLU A 119 -6.70 7.05 -2.03
C GLU A 119 -5.48 6.57 -2.81
N THR A 120 -5.70 6.09 -4.03
CA THR A 120 -4.62 5.75 -4.96
C THR A 120 -4.00 7.06 -5.45
N THR A 121 -2.74 7.30 -5.11
CA THR A 121 -2.01 8.45 -5.65
C THR A 121 -1.52 8.16 -7.06
N VAL A 122 -1.39 9.20 -7.89
CA VAL A 122 -0.83 9.10 -9.25
C VAL A 122 0.58 8.49 -9.22
N GLU A 123 1.40 8.88 -8.24
CA GLU A 123 2.76 8.34 -8.08
C GLU A 123 2.74 6.83 -7.81
N PHE A 124 1.84 6.36 -6.93
CA PHE A 124 1.71 4.94 -6.64
C PHE A 124 1.16 4.17 -7.85
N ALA A 125 0.13 4.70 -8.52
CA ALA A 125 -0.44 4.13 -9.74
C ALA A 125 0.60 3.96 -10.85
N ASN A 126 1.43 4.99 -11.09
CA ASN A 126 2.47 4.93 -12.10
C ASN A 126 3.54 3.89 -11.73
N PHE A 127 4.00 3.87 -10.49
CA PHE A 127 5.01 2.91 -10.01
C PHE A 127 4.61 1.45 -10.28
N VAL A 128 3.34 1.10 -10.08
CA VAL A 128 2.87 -0.28 -10.28
C VAL A 128 2.54 -0.59 -11.75
N GLN A 129 2.32 0.40 -12.62
CA GLN A 129 2.01 0.16 -14.03
C GLN A 129 3.22 0.06 -14.96
N GLU A 130 4.36 0.62 -14.56
CA GLU A 130 5.65 0.50 -15.27
C GLU A 130 6.05 -0.96 -15.52
#